data_AF-A0AAD8C4G4-F1
#
_entry.id   AF-A0AAD8C4G4-F1
#
_cell.length_a   1.000
_cell.length_b   1.000
_cell.length_c   1.000
_cell.angle_alpha   90.00
_cell.angle_beta   90.00
_cell.angle_gamma   90.00
#
_symmetry.space_group_name_H-M   'P 1'
#
loop_
_entity.id
_entity.type
_entity.pdbx_description
1 polymer ?
#
loop_
_entity_poly.entity_id
_entity_poly.type
_entity_poly.pdbx_seq_one_letter_code
_entity_poly.pdbx_strand_id
1 'polypeptide(L)'
;LKDHFLPENEFKRKIPETPTHALREIFPKTSLELFKKAYFVESTTFSGSTYLLSKDSLFFYPSFGQAMCGLVGGYLVEVNTIQELNFIKHFLFQKASRFGIVMAGGTDEDHEGLWVNRQSLTKVDSLWDAGQPDDFQGAQDCQVFYKPYNWNLDDNSCVFNSGEVAFLCEVKD
;
A
#
# COMPACT_ATOMS: atom_id res chain seq x y z
N LEU A 1 58.44 -57.74 -17.87
CA LEU A 1 57.33 -57.23 -18.69
C LEU A 1 56.79 -55.96 -18.05
N LYS A 2 56.51 -54.97 -18.89
CA LYS A 2 55.86 -53.68 -18.59
C LYS A 2 54.45 -53.93 -17.99
N ASP A 3 53.84 -53.03 -17.21
CA ASP A 3 53.31 -51.75 -17.69
C ASP A 3 53.20 -50.65 -16.63
N HIS A 4 53.42 -49.42 -17.12
CA HIS A 4 53.03 -48.11 -16.58
C HIS A 4 51.52 -48.03 -16.30
N PHE A 5 51.09 -47.20 -15.34
CA PHE A 5 50.22 -46.04 -15.61
C PHE A 5 50.29 -45.02 -14.45
N LEU A 6 50.16 -43.76 -14.83
CA LEU A 6 50.52 -42.50 -14.14
C LEU A 6 49.55 -42.09 -13.01
N PRO A 7 49.93 -41.12 -12.14
CA PRO A 7 49.06 -40.61 -11.09
C PRO A 7 48.07 -39.56 -11.65
N GLU A 8 46.78 -39.73 -11.37
CA GLU A 8 45.79 -38.67 -11.58
C GLU A 8 45.95 -37.61 -10.49
N ASN A 9 46.68 -36.55 -10.84
CA ASN A 9 46.50 -35.24 -10.23
C ASN A 9 45.60 -34.40 -11.15
N GLU A 10 44.92 -33.42 -10.56
CA GLU A 10 44.08 -32.39 -11.18
C GLU A 10 42.62 -32.76 -11.51
N PHE A 11 41.71 -32.57 -10.55
CA PHE A 11 40.62 -31.57 -10.69
C PHE A 11 39.79 -31.41 -9.40
N LYS A 12 40.41 -30.99 -8.30
CA LYS A 12 39.64 -30.38 -7.21
C LYS A 12 39.60 -28.86 -7.45
N ARG A 13 38.74 -28.42 -8.38
CA ARG A 13 38.28 -27.03 -8.34
C ARG A 13 37.53 -26.86 -7.03
N LYS A 14 38.09 -26.09 -6.11
CA LYS A 14 37.35 -25.51 -4.98
C LYS A 14 36.13 -24.81 -5.56
N ILE A 15 34.96 -25.41 -5.38
CA ILE A 15 33.69 -24.69 -5.56
C ILE A 15 33.67 -23.67 -4.40
N PRO A 16 33.61 -22.36 -4.68
CA PRO A 16 33.44 -21.40 -3.60
C PRO A 16 32.07 -21.65 -2.99
N GLU A 17 32.03 -22.03 -1.72
CA GLU A 17 30.80 -22.02 -0.93
C GLU A 17 30.38 -20.56 -0.73
N THR A 18 29.71 -19.95 -1.72
CA THR A 18 28.58 -18.99 -1.60
C THR A 18 28.40 -18.14 -2.88
N PRO A 19 27.23 -18.29 -3.54
CA PRO A 19 26.45 -17.13 -3.99
C PRO A 19 24.92 -17.30 -3.78
N THR A 20 24.49 -18.37 -3.12
CA THR A 20 23.07 -18.75 -3.03
C THR A 20 22.26 -17.80 -2.14
N HIS A 21 22.87 -17.22 -1.10
CA HIS A 21 22.20 -16.30 -0.18
C HIS A 21 21.97 -14.92 -0.80
N ALA A 22 22.98 -14.38 -1.49
CA ALA A 22 22.87 -13.09 -2.18
C ALA A 22 21.82 -13.13 -3.30
N LEU A 23 21.81 -14.20 -4.11
CA LEU A 23 20.79 -14.37 -5.14
C LEU A 23 19.38 -14.47 -4.53
N ARG A 24 19.21 -15.23 -3.45
CA ARG A 24 17.92 -15.34 -2.74
C ARG A 24 17.42 -14.04 -2.12
N GLU A 25 18.28 -13.05 -1.84
CA GLU A 25 17.85 -11.73 -1.39
C GLU A 25 17.64 -10.71 -2.52
N ILE A 26 18.37 -10.86 -3.63
CA ILE A 26 18.26 -9.98 -4.80
C ILE A 26 16.98 -10.28 -5.60
N PHE A 27 16.61 -11.55 -5.78
CA PHE A 27 15.39 -11.95 -6.47
C PHE A 27 14.08 -11.42 -5.83
N PRO A 28 13.83 -11.56 -4.52
CA PRO A 28 12.60 -11.05 -3.90
C PRO A 28 12.52 -9.52 -3.93
N LYS A 29 13.65 -8.82 -3.78
CA LYS A 29 13.70 -7.35 -3.89
C LYS A 29 13.32 -6.89 -5.30
N THR A 30 13.87 -7.53 -6.34
CA THR A 30 13.53 -7.19 -7.73
C THR A 30 12.07 -7.53 -8.08
N SER A 31 11.52 -8.63 -7.58
CA SER A 31 10.09 -8.95 -7.75
C SER A 31 9.17 -7.94 -7.05
N LEU A 32 9.51 -7.54 -5.82
CA LEU A 32 8.73 -6.54 -5.08
C LEU A 32 8.76 -5.17 -5.78
N GLU A 33 9.93 -4.72 -6.23
CA GLU A 33 10.05 -3.45 -6.96
C GLU A 33 9.27 -3.46 -8.27
N LEU A 34 9.29 -4.59 -9.01
CA LEU A 34 8.48 -4.75 -10.21
C LEU A 34 6.99 -4.72 -9.89
N PHE A 35 6.56 -5.36 -8.80
CA PHE A 35 5.17 -5.33 -8.34
C PHE A 35 4.75 -3.91 -7.94
N LYS A 36 5.53 -3.23 -7.09
CA LYS A 36 5.31 -1.83 -6.70
C LYS A 36 5.14 -0.95 -7.94
N LYS A 37 6.07 -1.05 -8.89
CA LYS A 37 6.03 -0.27 -10.14
C LYS A 37 4.84 -0.62 -11.02
N ALA A 38 4.40 -1.88 -11.07
CA ALA A 38 3.26 -2.30 -11.88
C ALA A 38 1.93 -1.76 -11.32
N TYR A 39 1.75 -1.84 -10.00
CA TYR A 39 0.45 -1.58 -9.37
C TYR A 39 0.32 -0.23 -8.68
N PHE A 40 1.41 0.49 -8.44
CA PHE A 40 1.37 1.72 -7.66
C PHE A 40 2.08 2.90 -8.31
N VAL A 41 1.61 4.09 -7.95
CA VAL A 41 2.33 5.36 -8.06
C VAL A 41 2.82 5.72 -6.67
N GLU A 42 4.11 6.02 -6.55
CA GLU A 42 4.79 6.27 -5.28
C GLU A 42 4.93 7.77 -5.01
N SER A 43 4.77 8.18 -3.75
CA SER A 43 5.03 9.54 -3.27
C SER A 43 6.51 9.74 -2.92
N THR A 44 6.91 10.99 -2.63
CA THR A 44 8.09 11.23 -1.81
C THR A 44 7.83 10.76 -0.37
N THR A 45 8.88 10.53 0.42
CA THR A 45 8.73 10.23 1.85
C THR A 45 8.21 11.44 2.62
N PHE A 46 7.31 11.21 3.57
CA PHE A 46 6.88 12.18 4.57
C PHE A 46 6.87 11.52 5.95
N SER A 47 7.59 12.12 6.91
CA SER A 47 7.70 11.61 8.28
C SER A 47 8.15 10.14 8.42
N GLY A 48 8.98 9.65 7.50
CA GLY A 48 9.42 8.25 7.49
C GLY A 48 8.43 7.26 6.87
N SER A 49 7.38 7.76 6.22
CA SER A 49 6.43 6.93 5.47
C SER A 49 6.43 7.30 3.99
N THR A 50 6.28 6.29 3.14
CA THR A 50 6.03 6.40 1.70
C THR A 50 4.60 5.98 1.40
N TYR A 51 3.91 6.73 0.53
CA TYR A 51 2.51 6.51 0.20
C TYR A 51 2.38 5.96 -1.21
N LEU A 52 1.60 4.89 -1.37
CA LEU A 52 1.47 4.17 -2.64
C LEU A 52 0.02 4.22 -3.11
N LEU A 53 -0.23 5.02 -4.16
CA LEU A 53 -1.54 5.15 -4.79
C LEU A 53 -1.73 4.03 -5.81
N SER A 54 -2.82 3.26 -5.69
CA SER A 54 -3.12 2.19 -6.64
C SER A 54 -3.32 2.69 -8.08
N LYS A 55 -2.77 1.97 -9.06
CA LYS A 55 -2.86 2.31 -10.49
C LYS A 55 -4.13 1.83 -11.15
N ASP A 56 -4.65 0.65 -10.91
CA ASP A 56 -5.90 0.25 -11.55
C ASP A 56 -6.66 -0.63 -10.59
N SER A 57 -7.96 -0.43 -10.46
CA SER A 57 -8.82 -1.54 -10.10
C SER A 57 -10.25 -1.29 -10.60
N LEU A 58 -10.90 -2.40 -10.93
CA LEU A 58 -12.29 -2.43 -11.39
C LEU A 58 -13.25 -2.66 -10.22
N PHE A 59 -12.74 -3.06 -9.06
CA PHE A 59 -13.52 -3.41 -7.86
C PHE A 59 -12.72 -3.09 -6.60
N PHE A 60 -13.22 -2.16 -5.80
CA PHE A 60 -12.55 -1.76 -4.56
C PHE A 60 -13.40 -2.12 -3.36
N TYR A 61 -12.78 -2.84 -2.44
CA TYR A 61 -13.28 -3.13 -1.11
C TYR A 61 -12.11 -3.19 -0.12
N PRO A 62 -12.33 -2.95 1.18
CA PRO A 62 -11.25 -2.65 2.11
C PRO A 62 -10.25 -3.79 2.28
N SER A 63 -10.72 -5.04 2.35
CA SER A 63 -9.83 -6.19 2.51
C SER A 63 -8.92 -6.43 1.30
N PHE A 64 -9.35 -6.08 0.08
CA PHE A 64 -8.48 -6.09 -1.09
C PHE A 64 -7.40 -5.01 -1.01
N GLY A 65 -7.78 -3.78 -0.68
CA GLY A 65 -6.84 -2.68 -0.49
C GLY A 65 -5.80 -3.01 0.58
N GLN A 66 -6.25 -3.49 1.74
CA GLN A 66 -5.39 -3.90 2.85
C GLN A 66 -4.41 -5.01 2.43
N ALA A 67 -4.89 -6.03 1.71
CA ALA A 67 -4.03 -7.11 1.23
C ALA A 67 -2.98 -6.62 0.23
N MET A 68 -3.36 -5.76 -0.71
CA MET A 68 -2.44 -5.18 -1.69
C MET A 68 -1.38 -4.29 -1.05
N CYS A 69 -1.74 -3.52 -0.03
CA CYS A 69 -0.77 -2.77 0.78
C CYS A 69 0.14 -3.72 1.59
N GLY A 70 -0.39 -4.80 2.14
CA GLY A 70 0.39 -5.82 2.84
C GLY A 70 1.46 -6.49 1.98
N LEU A 71 1.20 -6.73 0.69
CA LEU A 71 2.18 -7.27 -0.25
C LEU A 71 3.41 -6.37 -0.43
N VAL A 72 3.28 -5.08 -0.14
CA VAL A 72 4.36 -4.09 -0.23
C VAL A 72 4.88 -3.64 1.15
N GLY A 73 4.56 -4.40 2.20
CA GLY A 73 5.01 -4.14 3.56
C GLY A 73 4.28 -2.99 4.26
N GLY A 74 3.15 -2.55 3.72
CA GLY A 74 2.33 -1.47 4.26
C GLY A 74 0.93 -1.91 4.64
N TYR A 75 0.07 -0.93 4.80
CA TYR A 75 -1.36 -1.06 5.13
C TYR A 75 -2.15 0.09 4.48
N LEU A 76 -3.48 0.02 4.45
CA LEU A 76 -4.28 1.18 4.03
C LEU A 76 -4.00 2.36 4.94
N VAL A 77 -3.71 3.52 4.36
CA VAL A 77 -3.21 4.69 5.11
C VAL A 77 -4.08 5.07 6.30
N GLU A 78 -3.46 5.35 7.44
CA GLU A 78 -4.12 5.81 8.66
C GLU A 78 -3.66 7.24 8.96
N VAL A 79 -4.49 8.23 8.63
CA VAL A 79 -4.09 9.64 8.72
C VAL A 79 -4.09 10.10 10.17
N ASN A 80 -2.92 10.41 10.71
CA ASN A 80 -2.74 10.75 12.13
C ASN A 80 -2.53 12.24 12.40
N THR A 81 -2.19 13.03 11.38
CA THR A 81 -1.94 14.47 11.57
C THR A 81 -2.46 15.32 10.42
N ILE A 82 -2.74 16.60 10.70
CA ILE A 82 -3.12 17.57 9.66
C ILE A 82 -1.99 17.81 8.65
N GLN A 83 -0.73 17.70 9.06
CA GLN A 83 0.43 17.84 8.17
C GLN A 83 0.51 16.68 7.19
N GLU A 84 0.28 15.46 7.67
CA GLU A 84 0.18 14.26 6.84
C GLU A 84 -0.99 14.36 5.87
N LEU A 85 -2.19 14.74 6.34
CA LEU A 85 -3.35 14.95 5.47
C LEU A 85 -3.02 15.93 4.34
N ASN A 86 -2.39 17.06 4.66
CA ASN A 86 -2.00 18.05 3.65
C ASN A 86 -0.96 17.52 2.65
N PHE A 87 0.00 16.72 3.12
CA PHE A 87 0.97 16.05 2.25
C PHE A 87 0.26 15.09 1.29
N ILE A 88 -0.61 14.22 1.81
CA ILE A 88 -1.39 13.27 1.02
C ILE A 88 -2.26 13.98 -0.01
N LYS A 89 -3.00 15.03 0.41
CA LYS A 89 -3.82 15.84 -0.50
C LYS A 89 -2.99 16.38 -1.67
N HIS A 90 -1.81 16.93 -1.39
CA HIS A 90 -0.93 17.44 -2.44
C HIS A 90 -0.50 16.33 -3.40
N PHE A 91 -0.15 15.16 -2.88
CA PHE A 91 0.17 13.98 -3.70
C PHE A 91 -1.01 13.53 -4.57
N LEU A 92 -2.22 13.45 -4.01
CA LEU A 92 -3.43 13.06 -4.73
C LEU A 92 -3.81 14.08 -5.81
N PHE A 93 -3.69 15.39 -5.55
CA PHE A 93 -3.89 16.42 -6.58
C PHE A 93 -2.99 16.22 -7.80
N GLN A 94 -1.76 15.75 -7.60
CA GLN A 94 -0.81 15.54 -8.69
C GLN A 94 -1.00 14.20 -9.42
N LYS A 95 -1.40 13.14 -8.70
CA LYS A 95 -1.30 11.75 -9.20
C LYS A 95 -2.64 11.04 -9.36
N ALA A 96 -3.70 11.53 -8.73
CA ALA A 96 -5.02 10.89 -8.70
C ALA A 96 -6.05 11.56 -9.63
N SER A 97 -5.61 12.26 -10.69
CA SER A 97 -6.50 13.08 -11.54
C SER A 97 -7.67 12.33 -12.17
N ARG A 98 -7.53 11.02 -12.43
CA ARG A 98 -8.59 10.15 -12.98
C ARG A 98 -9.53 9.54 -11.94
N PHE A 99 -9.23 9.69 -10.66
CA PHE A 99 -10.04 9.13 -9.58
C PHE A 99 -10.97 10.20 -9.01
N GLY A 100 -12.14 9.79 -8.55
CA GLY A 100 -13.04 10.61 -7.72
C GLY A 100 -12.88 10.33 -6.23
N ILE A 101 -12.50 9.10 -5.88
CA ILE A 101 -12.42 8.59 -4.50
C ILE A 101 -11.11 7.82 -4.33
N VAL A 102 -10.44 7.99 -3.20
CA VAL A 102 -9.30 7.17 -2.78
C VAL A 102 -9.55 6.63 -1.38
N MET A 103 -9.67 5.32 -1.23
CA MET A 103 -9.92 4.66 0.05
C MET A 103 -8.72 4.75 1.00
N ALA A 104 -9.02 4.97 2.28
CA ALA A 104 -8.08 5.01 3.40
C ALA A 104 -8.36 3.86 4.39
N GLY A 105 -7.66 3.85 5.52
CA GLY A 105 -7.68 2.78 6.52
C GLY A 105 -8.74 2.91 7.62
N GLY A 106 -9.46 4.04 7.70
CA GLY A 106 -10.52 4.24 8.70
C GLY A 106 -11.82 3.52 8.37
N THR A 107 -12.55 3.05 9.40
CA THR A 107 -13.85 2.39 9.27
C THR A 107 -14.65 2.38 10.57
N ASP A 108 -15.96 2.26 10.48
CA ASP A 108 -16.88 1.97 11.58
C ASP A 108 -17.87 0.83 11.25
N GLU A 109 -17.55 -0.04 10.27
CA GLU A 109 -18.36 -1.20 9.83
C GLU A 109 -18.85 -2.09 11.00
N ASP A 110 -18.06 -2.17 12.08
CA ASP A 110 -18.40 -2.97 13.26
C ASP A 110 -19.39 -2.26 14.20
N HIS A 111 -19.30 -0.93 14.32
CA HIS A 111 -20.06 -0.11 15.26
C HIS A 111 -20.23 1.33 14.73
N GLU A 112 -21.38 1.62 14.14
CA GLU A 112 -21.77 2.94 13.62
C GLU A 112 -21.38 4.10 14.55
N GLY A 113 -20.67 5.10 14.01
CA GLY A 113 -20.19 6.27 14.73
C GLY A 113 -18.93 6.04 15.57
N LEU A 114 -18.38 4.82 15.62
CA LEU A 114 -17.11 4.49 16.25
C LEU A 114 -16.03 4.18 15.21
N TRP A 115 -15.42 5.24 14.69
CA TRP A 115 -14.36 5.15 13.70
C TRP A 115 -13.03 4.63 14.27
N VAL A 116 -12.57 3.52 13.72
CA VAL A 116 -11.31 2.85 14.03
C VAL A 116 -10.44 2.66 12.80
N ASN A 117 -9.14 2.69 13.04
CA ASN A 117 -8.10 2.41 12.07
C ASN A 117 -7.94 0.89 11.89
N ARG A 118 -8.02 0.38 10.67
CA ARG A 118 -8.03 -1.06 10.38
C ARG A 118 -6.75 -1.80 10.77
N GLN A 119 -5.58 -1.18 10.64
CA GLN A 119 -4.30 -1.81 10.93
C GLN A 119 -3.91 -1.66 12.40
N SER A 120 -3.98 -0.44 12.94
CA SER A 120 -3.55 -0.15 14.31
C SER A 120 -4.62 -0.44 15.38
N LEU A 121 -5.89 -0.57 14.96
CA LEU A 121 -7.06 -0.72 15.85
C LEU A 121 -7.22 0.45 16.83
N THR A 122 -6.66 1.61 16.50
CA THR A 122 -6.83 2.84 17.29
C THR A 122 -8.03 3.62 16.78
N LYS A 123 -8.48 4.59 17.58
CA LYS A 123 -9.48 5.57 17.12
C LYS A 123 -8.91 6.38 15.94
N VAL A 124 -9.75 6.67 14.95
CA VAL A 124 -9.44 7.59 13.85
C VAL A 124 -9.35 9.04 14.37
N ASP A 125 -8.34 9.77 13.94
CA ASP A 125 -8.23 11.20 14.21
C ASP A 125 -9.29 12.00 13.44
N SER A 126 -9.94 12.95 14.11
CA SER A 126 -11.06 13.72 13.54
C SER A 126 -10.58 14.79 12.56
N LEU A 127 -10.16 14.37 11.37
CA LEU A 127 -9.62 15.20 10.28
C LEU A 127 -10.55 15.27 9.06
N TRP A 128 -11.84 15.02 9.29
CA TRP A 128 -12.93 15.02 8.29
C TRP A 128 -13.13 16.37 7.61
N ASP A 129 -13.74 16.35 6.42
CA ASP A 129 -14.29 17.54 5.79
C ASP A 129 -15.42 18.15 6.63
N ALA A 130 -15.76 19.40 6.36
CA ALA A 130 -16.78 20.09 7.13
C ALA A 130 -18.15 19.43 6.92
N GLY A 131 -18.70 18.85 7.99
CA GLY A 131 -19.98 18.14 7.98
C GLY A 131 -19.85 16.63 7.97
N GLN A 132 -18.62 16.10 7.82
CA GLN A 132 -18.36 14.67 7.77
C GLN A 132 -17.82 14.11 9.11
N PRO A 133 -17.98 12.81 9.37
CA PRO A 133 -18.78 11.86 8.60
C PRO A 133 -20.28 12.10 8.79
N ASP A 134 -21.08 11.93 7.73
CA ASP A 134 -22.52 12.24 7.73
C ASP A 134 -23.44 11.02 7.58
N ASP A 135 -22.87 9.83 7.35
CA ASP A 135 -23.55 8.56 7.15
C ASP A 135 -24.73 8.69 6.15
N PHE A 136 -24.44 9.25 4.98
CA PHE A 136 -25.43 9.49 3.94
C PHE A 136 -26.19 8.22 3.57
N GLN A 137 -27.48 8.22 3.90
CA GLN A 137 -28.43 7.12 3.73
C GLN A 137 -28.20 5.89 4.64
N GLY A 138 -27.36 5.98 5.68
CA GLY A 138 -27.18 4.90 6.63
C GLY A 138 -26.31 3.75 6.12
N ALA A 139 -25.28 4.05 5.32
CA ALA A 139 -24.53 3.04 4.57
C ALA A 139 -23.10 3.50 4.17
N GLN A 140 -22.46 4.36 4.97
CA GLN A 140 -21.13 4.90 4.68
C GLN A 140 -20.08 4.54 5.75
N ASP A 141 -19.64 3.28 5.73
CA ASP A 141 -18.78 2.77 6.82
C ASP A 141 -17.26 2.85 6.55
N CYS A 142 -16.83 3.53 5.48
CA CYS A 142 -15.44 3.57 5.03
C CYS A 142 -14.89 4.98 4.82
N GLN A 143 -13.70 5.23 5.36
CA GLN A 143 -13.02 6.50 5.20
C GLN A 143 -12.38 6.59 3.81
N VAL A 144 -12.58 7.71 3.15
CA VAL A 144 -12.01 8.00 1.84
C VAL A 144 -11.48 9.43 1.76
N PHE A 145 -10.54 9.67 0.87
CA PHE A 145 -10.27 11.02 0.35
C PHE A 145 -11.22 11.27 -0.82
N TYR A 146 -12.02 12.32 -0.74
CA TYR A 146 -13.02 12.63 -1.76
C TYR A 146 -12.64 13.85 -2.59
N LYS A 147 -12.51 13.66 -3.91
CA LYS A 147 -12.00 14.71 -4.82
C LYS A 147 -12.85 15.98 -4.84
N PRO A 148 -14.20 15.93 -4.87
CA PRO A 148 -15.04 17.12 -4.79
C PRO A 148 -14.83 17.94 -3.53
N TYR A 149 -14.38 17.31 -2.43
CA TYR A 149 -13.99 17.99 -1.18
C TYR A 149 -12.50 18.35 -1.15
N ASN A 150 -11.88 18.58 -2.31
CA ASN A 150 -10.45 18.89 -2.42
C ASN A 150 -9.56 17.84 -1.76
N TRP A 151 -9.96 16.56 -1.84
CA TRP A 151 -9.32 15.42 -1.17
C TRP A 151 -9.31 15.50 0.35
N ASN A 152 -10.23 16.25 0.98
CA ASN A 152 -10.51 16.08 2.39
C ASN A 152 -11.16 14.71 2.66
N LEU A 153 -11.13 14.30 3.92
CA LEU A 153 -11.67 13.02 4.36
C LEU A 153 -13.20 13.06 4.39
N ASP A 154 -13.80 11.98 3.91
CA ASP A 154 -15.23 11.76 3.80
C ASP A 154 -15.51 10.31 4.20
N ASP A 155 -16.69 10.03 4.71
CA ASP A 155 -17.19 8.67 4.80
C ASP A 155 -17.91 8.29 3.50
N ASN A 156 -17.79 7.02 3.12
CA ASN A 156 -18.42 6.53 1.92
C ASN A 156 -18.71 5.03 2.00
N SER A 157 -19.44 4.51 1.01
CA SER A 157 -19.66 3.08 0.92
C SER A 157 -18.33 2.34 0.84
N CYS A 158 -18.22 1.20 1.51
CA CYS A 158 -17.01 0.40 1.47
C CYS A 158 -16.79 -0.33 0.13
N VAL A 159 -17.84 -0.50 -0.69
CA VAL A 159 -17.77 -1.30 -1.91
C VAL A 159 -18.07 -0.45 -3.14
N PHE A 160 -17.10 -0.41 -4.06
CA PHE A 160 -17.23 0.31 -5.33
C PHE A 160 -17.06 -0.63 -6.52
N ASN A 161 -17.95 -0.46 -7.50
CA ASN A 161 -17.84 -1.06 -8.82
C ASN A 161 -17.57 0.04 -9.85
N SER A 162 -16.39 0.65 -9.78
CA SER A 162 -15.97 1.76 -10.64
C SER A 162 -14.46 1.78 -10.83
N GLY A 163 -14.01 2.09 -12.05
CA GLY A 163 -12.61 2.35 -12.37
C GLY A 163 -12.10 3.73 -11.94
N GLU A 164 -12.98 4.57 -11.38
CA GLU A 164 -12.66 5.92 -10.88
C GLU A 164 -12.39 5.95 -9.37
N VAL A 165 -12.18 4.78 -8.77
CA VAL A 165 -11.81 4.63 -7.36
C VAL A 165 -10.38 4.13 -7.28
N ALA A 166 -9.70 4.41 -6.17
CA ALA A 166 -8.39 3.88 -5.83
C ALA A 166 -8.30 3.61 -4.32
N PHE A 167 -7.17 3.08 -3.87
CA PHE A 167 -6.79 3.08 -2.45
C PHE A 167 -5.37 3.63 -2.29
N LEU A 168 -5.07 4.09 -1.08
CA LEU A 168 -3.77 4.60 -0.71
C LEU A 168 -3.15 3.73 0.39
N CYS A 169 -1.95 3.21 0.14
CA CYS A 169 -1.16 2.54 1.16
C CYS A 169 -0.23 3.51 1.88
N GLU A 170 0.05 3.22 3.14
CA GLU A 170 1.20 3.76 3.88
C GLU A 170 2.22 2.64 4.11
N VAL A 171 3.48 2.89 3.78
CA VAL A 171 4.62 1.99 4.02
C VAL A 171 5.63 2.75 4.86
N LYS A 172 5.97 2.24 6.05
CA LYS A 172 6.99 2.84 6.92
C LYS A 172 8.38 2.38 6.49
N ASP A 173 9.33 3.31 6.48
CA ASP A 173 10.75 3.06 6.23
C ASP A 173 11.42 2.26 7.37
#